data_AF-A0A1V5KL14-F1
#
_entry.id   AF-A0A1V5KL14-F1
#
_cell.length_a   1.000
_cell.length_b   1.000
_cell.length_c   1.000
_cell.angle_alpha   90.00
_cell.angle_beta   90.00
_cell.angle_gamma   90.00
#
_symmetry.space_group_name_H-M   'P 1'
#
loop_
_entity.id
_entity.type
_entity.pdbx_description
1 polymer ?
#
loop_
_entity_poly.entity_id
_entity_poly.type
_entity_poly.pdbx_seq_one_letter_code
_entity_poly.pdbx_strand_id
1 'polypeptide(L)' 'MALNALARISAVPASTVKNIVYGVSRNPGIVTLKTLCDGLGIALIEFFDTKEFRESDQEIQ' A
#
# COMPACT_ATOMS: atom_id res chain seq x y z
N MET A 1 3.68 3.33 14.00
CA MET A 1 2.43 2.52 14.04
C MET A 1 2.81 1.04 13.94
N ALA A 2 2.21 0.15 14.74
CA ALA A 2 2.48 -1.28 14.65
C ALA A 2 1.73 -1.91 13.45
N LEU A 3 2.30 -2.94 12.79
CA LEU A 3 1.68 -3.57 11.61
C LEU A 3 0.26 -4.11 11.88
N ASN A 4 0.02 -4.62 13.09
CA ASN A 4 -1.31 -5.08 13.50
C ASN A 4 -2.32 -3.92 13.64
N ALA A 5 -1.86 -2.72 14.03
CA ALA A 5 -2.73 -1.55 14.12
C ALA A 5 -3.13 -1.08 12.72
N LEU A 6 -2.20 -1.06 11.76
CA LEU A 6 -2.48 -0.75 10.36
C LEU A 6 -3.47 -1.76 9.76
N ALA A 7 -3.25 -3.06 9.99
CA ALA A 7 -4.17 -4.11 9.53
C ALA A 7 -5.61 -3.89 10.04
N ARG A 8 -5.75 -3.51 11.33
CA ARG A 8 -7.05 -3.26 11.96
C ARG A 8 -7.78 -2.07 11.35
N ILE A 9 -7.09 -0.93 11.18
CA ILE A 9 -7.71 0.29 10.64
C ILE A 9 -8.00 0.17 9.15
N SER A 10 -7.22 -0.63 8.41
CA SER A 10 -7.39 -0.86 6.98
C SER A 10 -8.31 -2.05 6.64
N ALA A 11 -8.94 -2.69 7.64
CA ALA A 11 -9.82 -3.85 7.47
C ALA A 11 -9.20 -4.99 6.64
N VAL A 12 -7.90 -5.24 6.80
CA VAL A 12 -7.16 -6.33 6.12
C VAL A 12 -6.54 -7.30 7.13
N PRO A 13 -6.27 -8.56 6.75
CA PRO A 13 -5.54 -9.49 7.61
C PRO A 13 -4.14 -8.96 7.97
N ALA A 14 -3.69 -9.19 9.20
CA ALA A 14 -2.34 -8.82 9.63
C ALA A 14 -1.25 -9.52 8.82
N SER A 15 -1.53 -10.74 8.31
CA SER A 15 -0.64 -11.46 7.39
C SER A 15 -0.49 -10.74 6.05
N THR A 16 -1.53 -10.09 5.53
CA THR A 16 -1.46 -9.30 4.29
C THR A 16 -0.48 -8.15 4.45
N VAL A 17 -0.62 -7.36 5.51
CA VAL A 17 0.30 -6.23 5.79
C VAL A 17 1.73 -6.73 5.98
N LYS A 18 1.92 -7.80 6.76
CA LYS A 18 3.26 -8.40 6.96
C LYS A 18 3.85 -8.87 5.63
N ASN A 19 3.09 -9.55 4.79
CA ASN A 19 3.59 -10.09 3.53
C ASN A 19 4.01 -8.97 2.56
N ILE A 20 3.28 -7.85 2.54
CA ILE A 20 3.63 -6.67 1.74
C ILE A 20 4.92 -6.04 2.27
N VAL A 21 4.97 -5.73 3.58
CA VAL A 21 6.12 -5.04 4.20
C VAL A 21 7.39 -5.88 4.16
N TYR A 22 7.30 -7.20 4.32
CA TYR A 22 8.44 -8.10 4.24
C TYR A 22 8.75 -8.58 2.81
N GLY A 23 8.06 -8.06 1.79
CA GLY A 23 8.35 -8.37 0.38
C GLY A 23 8.02 -9.80 -0.06
N VAL A 24 7.22 -10.54 0.73
CA VAL A 24 6.66 -11.84 0.36
C VAL A 24 5.61 -11.65 -0.75
N SER A 25 4.77 -10.62 -0.61
CA SER A 25 3.86 -10.17 -1.66
C SER A 25 4.47 -8.96 -2.37
N ARG A 26 4.92 -9.15 -3.62
CA ARG A 26 5.58 -8.11 -4.41
C ARG A 26 4.65 -7.31 -5.31
N ASN A 27 3.41 -7.78 -5.48
CA ASN A 27 2.41 -7.14 -6.33
C ASN A 27 1.05 -7.07 -5.60
N PRO A 28 0.93 -6.24 -4.55
CA PRO A 28 -0.34 -6.01 -3.90
C PRO A 28 -1.33 -5.41 -4.90
N GLY A 29 -2.50 -6.04 -5.04
CA GLY A 29 -3.55 -5.54 -5.93
C GLY A 29 -4.05 -4.16 -5.50
N ILE A 30 -4.56 -3.38 -6.46
CA ILE A 30 -5.01 -2.00 -6.24
C ILE A 30 -6.09 -1.87 -5.15
N VAL A 31 -6.96 -2.87 -5.02
CA VAL A 31 -7.99 -2.92 -3.96
C VAL A 31 -7.34 -2.97 -2.57
N THR A 32 -6.28 -3.77 -2.41
CA THR A 32 -5.53 -3.86 -1.15
C THR A 32 -4.81 -2.54 -0.83
N LEU A 33 -4.25 -1.87 -1.85
CA LEU A 33 -3.66 -0.55 -1.66
C LEU A 33 -4.71 0.48 -1.25
N LYS A 34 -5.90 0.44 -1.87
CA LYS A 34 -7.02 1.32 -1.53
C LYS A 34 -7.49 1.14 -0.09
N THR A 35 -7.65 -0.10 0.38
CA THR A 35 -8.06 -0.35 1.77
C THR A 35 -6.99 0.09 2.78
N LEU A 36 -5.71 -0.03 2.42
CA LEU A 36 -4.62 0.52 3.22
C LEU A 36 -4.70 2.06 3.31
N CYS A 37 -4.91 2.73 2.18
CA CYS A 37 -5.09 4.19 2.13
C CYS A 37 -6.30 4.65 2.95
N ASP A 38 -7.42 3.94 2.84
CA ASP A 38 -8.64 4.22 3.61
C ASP A 38 -8.41 4.12 5.12
N GLY A 39 -7.69 3.09 5.56
CA GLY A 39 -7.33 2.96 6.97
C GLY A 39 -6.35 4.04 7.45
N LEU A 40 -5.52 4.57 6.57
CA LEU A 40 -4.60 5.69 6.85
C LEU A 40 -5.28 7.06 6.76
N GLY A 41 -6.50 7.13 6.23
CA GLY A 41 -7.24 8.39 6.02
C GLY A 41 -6.68 9.25 4.90
N ILE A 42 -5.99 8.65 3.92
CA ILE A 42 -5.44 9.33 2.74
C ILE A 42 -6.14 8.86 1.47
N ALA A 43 -6.21 9.71 0.47
CA ALA A 43 -6.65 9.30 -0.85
C ALA A 43 -5.58 8.43 -1.54
N LEU A 44 -6.04 7.55 -2.44
CA LEU A 44 -5.13 6.70 -3.23
C LEU A 44 -4.14 7.52 -4.07
N ILE A 45 -4.56 8.70 -4.53
CA ILE A 45 -3.69 9.62 -5.28
C ILE A 45 -2.56 10.17 -4.42
N GLU A 46 -2.81 10.43 -3.12
CA GLU A 46 -1.79 10.94 -2.18
C GLU A 46 -0.75 9.85 -1.87
N PHE A 47 -1.18 8.59 -1.83
CA PHE A 47 -0.26 7.46 -1.66
C PHE A 47 0.77 7.36 -2.79
N PHE A 48 0.35 7.65 -4.03
CA PHE A 48 1.23 7.64 -5.20
C PHE A 48 1.90 9.00 -5.45
N ASP A 49 1.60 10.03 -4.67
CA ASP A 49 2.19 11.36 -4.85
C ASP A 49 3.60 11.45 -4.22
N THR A 50 4.49 10.55 -4.62
CA THR A 50 5.88 10.51 -4.18
C THR A 50 6.83 10.77 -5.35
N LYS A 51 8.07 11.15 -5.04
CA LYS A 51 9.09 11.42 -6.06
C LYS A 51 9.33 10.20 -6.96
N GLU A 52 9.30 9.02 -6.36
CA GLU A 52 9.51 7.73 -7.03
C GLU A 52 8.50 7.50 -8.16
N PHE A 53 7.23 7.87 -7.99
CA PHE A 53 6.22 7.74 -9.05
C PHE A 53 6.22 8.92 -10.03
N ARG A 54 6.67 10.10 -9.61
CA ARG A 54 6.77 11.28 -10.50
C ARG A 54 7.97 11.19 -11.46
N GLU A 55 9.07 10.61 -11.00
CA GLU A 55 10.31 10.43 -11.76
C GLU A 55 10.49 9.00 -12.28
N SER A 56 9.49 8.14 -12.14
CA SER A 56 9.56 6.76 -12.62
C SER A 56 9.83 6.73 -14.11
N ASP A 57 10.85 5.98 -14.51
CA ASP A 57 11.14 5.73 -15.92
C ASP A 57 9.98 4.97 -16.56
N GLN A 58 9.72 5.23 -17.84
CA GLN A 58 8.56 4.70 -18.53
C GLN A 58 8.82 3.22 -18.87
N GLU A 59 8.25 2.29 -18.10
CA GLU A 59 8.54 0.85 -18.24
C GLU A 59 7.85 0.18 -19.46
N ILE A 60 7.05 0.93 -20.24
CA ILE A 60 6.30 0.41 -21.40
C ILE A 60 6.70 1.21 -22.65
N GLN A 61 7.08 0.50 -23.72
CA GLN A 61 7.31 1.05 -25.07
C GLN A 61 6.07 0.89 -25.96
#